data_AF-A0A0W4ZCQ6-F1
#
_entry.id   AF-A0A0W4ZCQ6-F1
#
_cell.length_a   1.000
_cell.length_b   1.000
_cell.length_c   1.000
_cell.angle_alpha   90.00
_cell.angle_beta   90.00
_cell.angle_gamma   90.00
#
_symmetry.space_group_name_H-M   'P 1'
#
loop_
_entity.id
_entity.type
_entity.pdbx_description
1 polymer ?
#
loop_
_entity_poly.entity_id
_entity_poly.type
_entity_poly.pdbx_seq_one_letter_code
_entity_poly.pdbx_strand_id
1 'polypeptide(L)'
;MRKKHTNISKNKERKHAIDCDSSFNEQDDSIDELVSSLKSKKNHTNRETPLLKILNSGKLDSSEKENISSRYSGTIEAKSLKRRFEKDITPENNSKSSQKQHVQQEVLQIRQNDSKRKFLDIYDENIDMEKRLKETIRKMEEFEKKYNCLKNLRQTEVESNFLAYQEIAESRFKVSQTLIDSLTKDIDIKDKRLNELSSSLNDLKAQKQEFEKISENLKSTEQALNHAKSQIAYLNTKLSSRSKLPMAQLKEELYSDLTGLLIRDVKSDPKKTVFDCLQTGRNGTLHFKLSLFSDPSSHLQERFSYTPLFDQERDAFLLNCLPEYLTDEIIFEKDQAAMFSWRLSNALQKKD
;
A
#
# COMPACT_ATOMS: atom_id res chain seq x y z
N MET A 1 -64.43 -38.56 73.96
CA MET A 1 -64.35 -37.16 73.51
C MET A 1 -63.26 -37.07 72.43
N ARG A 2 -63.62 -36.85 71.16
CA ARG A 2 -63.46 -35.57 70.41
C ARG A 2 -61.97 -35.13 70.36
N LYS A 3 -61.25 -35.01 69.23
CA LYS A 3 -61.58 -34.69 67.83
C LYS A 3 -60.51 -35.24 66.86
N LYS A 4 -60.95 -35.55 65.64
CA LYS A 4 -60.18 -35.64 64.39
C LYS A 4 -59.61 -34.28 64.00
N HIS A 5 -58.51 -34.22 63.25
CA HIS A 5 -58.38 -33.31 62.10
C HIS A 5 -57.35 -33.84 61.09
N THR A 6 -57.90 -34.31 59.97
CA THR A 6 -57.29 -34.34 58.64
C THR A 6 -57.01 -32.92 58.14
N ASN A 7 -55.93 -32.72 57.38
CA ASN A 7 -55.90 -31.62 56.41
C ASN A 7 -55.23 -32.05 55.10
N ILE A 8 -56.03 -31.93 54.05
CA ILE A 8 -55.74 -32.06 52.62
C ILE A 8 -55.84 -30.64 52.04
N SER A 9 -54.86 -30.22 51.25
CA SER A 9 -55.00 -29.24 50.14
C SER A 9 -53.69 -29.30 49.33
N LYS A 10 -53.67 -29.82 48.09
CA LYS A 10 -54.16 -29.25 46.81
C LYS A 10 -53.47 -27.93 46.41
N ASN A 11 -52.53 -28.03 45.47
CA ASN A 11 -52.30 -27.15 44.32
C ASN A 11 -51.27 -27.88 43.43
N LYS A 12 -51.59 -28.50 42.29
CA LYS A 12 -52.23 -28.06 41.03
C LYS A 12 -51.29 -27.23 40.13
N GLU A 13 -50.71 -27.96 39.18
CA GLU A 13 -50.49 -27.65 37.75
C GLU A 13 -49.76 -26.36 37.33
N ARG A 14 -48.63 -26.52 36.63
CA ARG A 14 -48.38 -26.06 35.23
C ARG A 14 -47.01 -26.60 34.77
N LYS A 15 -46.96 -27.51 33.79
CA LYS A 15 -46.67 -27.29 32.34
C LYS A 15 -45.26 -26.67 32.13
N HIS A 16 -44.30 -27.28 31.43
CA HIS A 16 -44.37 -27.75 30.05
C HIS A 16 -43.37 -28.88 29.76
N ALA A 17 -43.84 -29.85 28.98
CA ALA A 17 -43.04 -30.90 28.37
C ALA A 17 -42.16 -30.34 27.24
N ILE A 18 -40.96 -30.90 27.17
CA ILE A 18 -40.00 -30.80 26.08
C ILE A 18 -40.40 -31.91 25.11
N ASP A 19 -40.94 -31.54 23.97
CA ASP A 19 -41.03 -32.37 22.77
C ASP A 19 -41.14 -31.41 21.58
N CYS A 20 -40.06 -31.27 20.81
CA CYS A 20 -40.11 -30.80 19.44
C CYS A 20 -39.17 -31.67 18.61
N ASP A 21 -39.84 -32.42 17.75
CA ASP A 21 -39.34 -33.34 16.76
C ASP A 21 -38.31 -32.75 15.79
N SER A 22 -37.44 -33.66 15.39
CA SER A 22 -36.59 -33.64 14.21
C SER A 22 -37.31 -33.24 12.92
N SER A 23 -36.78 -32.22 12.25
CA SER A 23 -36.81 -32.10 10.78
C SER A 23 -35.65 -31.22 10.33
N PHE A 24 -34.45 -31.81 10.28
CA PHE A 24 -33.33 -31.24 9.53
C PHE A 24 -33.53 -31.60 8.06
N ASN A 25 -33.98 -30.63 7.28
CA ASN A 25 -33.89 -30.67 5.82
C ASN A 25 -32.48 -30.22 5.40
N GLU A 26 -31.89 -31.04 4.55
CA GLU A 26 -30.67 -30.79 3.78
C GLU A 26 -30.79 -29.51 2.96
N GLN A 27 -29.76 -28.66 3.04
CA GLN A 27 -29.47 -27.60 2.07
C GLN A 27 -27.95 -27.32 2.10
N ASP A 28 -27.19 -28.35 1.77
CA ASP A 28 -25.80 -28.22 1.30
C ASP A 28 -25.86 -28.03 -0.22
N ASP A 29 -25.93 -26.79 -0.68
CA ASP A 29 -25.64 -26.37 -2.06
C ASP A 29 -25.62 -24.84 -2.09
N SER A 30 -24.44 -24.22 -1.96
CA SER A 30 -24.09 -22.91 -2.57
C SER A 30 -22.78 -22.35 -2.00
N ILE A 31 -21.64 -22.98 -2.27
CA ILE A 31 -20.32 -22.33 -2.12
C ILE A 31 -19.47 -22.49 -3.39
N ASP A 32 -19.67 -23.55 -4.17
CA ASP A 32 -18.91 -23.81 -5.40
C ASP A 32 -19.32 -22.94 -6.62
N GLU A 33 -20.47 -22.28 -6.57
CA GLU A 33 -20.95 -21.42 -7.67
C GLU A 33 -20.34 -20.01 -7.64
N LEU A 34 -19.85 -19.53 -6.49
CA LEU A 34 -19.24 -18.21 -6.35
C LEU A 34 -17.75 -18.18 -6.76
N VAL A 35 -17.06 -19.32 -6.71
CA VAL A 35 -15.62 -19.41 -7.08
C VAL A 35 -15.43 -19.42 -8.60
N SER A 36 -16.44 -19.84 -9.37
CA SER A 36 -16.38 -19.89 -10.84
C SER A 36 -16.50 -18.52 -11.52
N SER A 37 -17.07 -17.51 -10.84
CA SER A 37 -17.28 -16.17 -11.40
C SER A 37 -16.05 -15.25 -11.36
N LEU A 38 -14.97 -15.63 -10.66
CA LEU A 38 -13.75 -14.81 -10.54
C LEU A 38 -12.60 -15.22 -11.48
N LYS A 39 -12.76 -16.30 -12.26
CA LYS A 39 -11.71 -16.79 -13.18
C LYS A 39 -11.89 -16.41 -14.66
N SER A 40 -12.96 -15.72 -15.06
CA SER A 40 -13.24 -15.42 -16.49
C SER A 40 -12.87 -14.00 -16.96
N LYS A 41 -12.36 -13.11 -16.10
CA LYS A 41 -11.90 -11.76 -16.51
C LYS A 41 -10.38 -11.64 -16.54
N LYS A 42 -9.73 -12.48 -17.32
CA LYS A 42 -8.32 -12.31 -17.68
C LYS A 42 -8.09 -13.01 -19.02
N ASN A 43 -8.34 -12.30 -20.14
CA ASN A 43 -7.65 -12.47 -21.43
C ASN A 43 -8.22 -11.50 -22.49
N HIS A 44 -7.30 -10.91 -23.27
CA HIS A 44 -7.46 -9.96 -24.39
C HIS A 44 -7.84 -8.53 -24.00
N THR A 45 -7.03 -7.49 -24.27
CA THR A 45 -6.35 -7.21 -25.53
C THR A 45 -4.98 -6.51 -25.34
N ASN A 46 -3.92 -7.15 -25.83
CA ASN A 46 -2.67 -6.50 -26.25
C ASN A 46 -2.86 -5.99 -27.69
N ARG A 47 -2.58 -4.70 -27.93
CA ARG A 47 -2.06 -4.17 -29.21
C ARG A 47 -1.32 -2.86 -28.94
N GLU A 48 -0.08 -3.01 -28.49
CA GLU A 48 1.06 -2.13 -28.82
C GLU A 48 1.38 -2.34 -30.33
N THR A 49 1.87 -1.42 -31.17
CA THR A 49 2.84 -0.29 -31.12
C THR A 49 2.91 0.31 -32.57
N PRO A 50 3.88 1.15 -33.03
CA PRO A 50 4.74 2.18 -32.41
C PRO A 50 4.83 3.49 -33.26
N LEU A 51 5.53 4.53 -32.79
CA LEU A 51 6.63 5.16 -33.55
C LEU A 51 7.49 6.11 -32.67
N LEU A 52 8.71 5.63 -32.40
CA LEU A 52 10.04 6.28 -32.25
C LEU A 52 10.21 7.55 -31.38
N LYS A 53 10.97 7.52 -30.27
CA LYS A 53 12.46 7.48 -30.14
C LYS A 53 13.19 8.53 -30.99
N ILE A 54 13.86 9.47 -30.32
CA ILE A 54 15.33 9.66 -30.34
C ILE A 54 15.75 10.31 -29.01
N LEU A 55 16.84 9.78 -28.46
CA LEU A 55 17.53 10.15 -27.22
C LEU A 55 18.66 11.16 -27.49
N ASN A 56 19.14 11.78 -26.39
CA ASN A 56 20.46 12.41 -26.18
C ASN A 56 20.59 13.87 -26.68
N SER A 57 21.22 14.83 -25.98
CA SER A 57 22.32 14.79 -25.00
C SER A 57 22.56 16.18 -24.35
N GLY A 58 23.29 16.20 -23.22
CA GLY A 58 24.07 17.36 -22.71
C GLY A 58 23.31 18.29 -21.76
N LYS A 59 23.47 18.27 -20.43
CA LYS A 59 24.66 18.49 -19.57
C LYS A 59 25.26 19.89 -19.76
N LEU A 60 25.03 20.78 -18.78
CA LEU A 60 26.03 21.67 -18.14
C LEU A 60 25.36 22.56 -17.06
N ASP A 61 25.76 22.31 -15.82
CA ASP A 61 25.74 23.27 -14.70
C ASP A 61 26.68 24.45 -15.01
N SER A 62 26.33 25.66 -14.55
CA SER A 62 27.06 26.35 -13.47
C SER A 62 26.67 27.83 -13.37
N SER A 63 26.46 28.23 -12.12
CA SER A 63 26.39 29.58 -11.56
C SER A 63 27.62 30.46 -11.80
N GLU A 64 27.43 31.79 -11.87
CA GLU A 64 28.20 32.90 -11.24
C GLU A 64 27.71 34.24 -11.83
N LYS A 65 27.02 35.10 -11.07
CA LYS A 65 27.51 36.18 -10.18
C LYS A 65 28.09 37.41 -10.89
N GLU A 66 27.56 38.57 -10.45
CA GLU A 66 28.20 39.90 -10.35
C GLU A 66 28.49 40.61 -11.69
N ASN A 67 28.54 41.94 -11.83
CA ASN A 67 28.23 43.18 -11.11
C ASN A 67 28.64 44.29 -12.11
N ILE A 68 28.47 45.56 -11.75
CA ILE A 68 29.06 46.79 -12.35
C ILE A 68 28.02 47.76 -12.97
N SER A 69 27.50 48.54 -12.04
CA SER A 69 27.22 49.99 -12.03
C SER A 69 28.03 50.91 -12.97
N SER A 70 27.45 52.11 -13.17
CA SER A 70 28.11 53.43 -13.28
C SER A 70 28.48 53.92 -14.70
N ARG A 71 27.79 54.94 -15.26
CA ARG A 71 27.95 56.41 -15.09
C ARG A 71 29.15 57.00 -15.88
N TYR A 72 28.94 58.23 -16.38
CA TYR A 72 29.83 59.28 -16.98
C TYR A 72 29.30 59.66 -18.39
N SER A 73 28.53 60.74 -18.58
CA SER A 73 28.87 62.19 -18.58
C SER A 73 29.98 62.58 -19.56
N GLY A 74 29.71 63.53 -20.46
CA GLY A 74 30.74 64.19 -21.26
C GLY A 74 30.19 65.05 -22.39
N THR A 75 29.84 66.30 -22.06
CA THR A 75 29.81 67.45 -22.99
C THR A 75 31.22 67.76 -23.49
N ILE A 76 31.41 67.98 -24.79
CA ILE A 76 32.46 68.89 -25.31
C ILE A 76 31.90 69.70 -26.49
N GLU A 77 32.17 70.99 -26.38
CA GLU A 77 31.87 72.10 -27.26
C GLU A 77 33.06 72.36 -28.23
N ALA A 78 32.75 73.03 -29.33
CA ALA A 78 33.54 74.10 -29.95
C ALA A 78 34.41 73.84 -31.21
N LYS A 79 34.19 74.78 -32.15
CA LYS A 79 35.13 75.55 -32.99
C LYS A 79 35.41 75.12 -34.44
N SER A 80 34.64 75.76 -35.32
CA SER A 80 35.08 76.72 -36.36
C SER A 80 36.42 76.56 -37.09
N LEU A 81 36.34 76.64 -38.42
CA LEU A 81 37.36 77.28 -39.26
C LEU A 81 36.70 78.06 -40.41
N LYS A 82 37.19 79.29 -40.56
CA LYS A 82 36.78 80.37 -41.47
C LYS A 82 38.01 80.72 -42.31
N ARG A 83 37.79 81.45 -43.40
CA ARG A 83 38.69 82.35 -44.16
C ARG A 83 39.14 81.78 -45.53
N ARG A 84 39.34 82.58 -46.59
CA ARG A 84 39.61 84.03 -46.70
C ARG A 84 39.31 84.51 -48.15
N PHE A 85 38.65 85.65 -48.36
CA PHE A 85 39.17 87.01 -48.75
C PHE A 85 39.37 87.17 -50.28
N GLU A 86 39.27 88.35 -50.91
CA GLU A 86 39.83 89.67 -50.58
C GLU A 86 39.19 90.76 -51.51
N LYS A 87 38.64 91.88 -50.99
CA LYS A 87 39.16 93.28 -50.83
C LYS A 87 38.98 94.22 -52.04
N ASP A 88 38.29 95.37 -51.85
CA ASP A 88 38.77 96.76 -51.56
C ASP A 88 39.19 97.49 -52.85
N ILE A 89 39.01 98.80 -53.10
CA ILE A 89 39.39 100.01 -52.35
C ILE A 89 38.55 101.22 -52.89
N THR A 90 38.36 102.24 -52.04
CA THR A 90 37.70 103.56 -52.24
C THR A 90 38.66 104.65 -52.79
N PRO A 91 38.55 105.97 -52.49
CA PRO A 91 37.89 107.07 -53.23
C PRO A 91 38.85 108.24 -53.67
N GLU A 92 38.36 109.31 -54.35
CA GLU A 92 38.81 110.74 -54.30
C GLU A 92 38.35 111.54 -55.56
N ASN A 93 37.55 112.62 -55.43
CA ASN A 93 37.89 114.07 -55.35
C ASN A 93 38.64 114.72 -56.54
N ASN A 94 38.00 115.66 -57.25
CA ASN A 94 38.36 117.10 -57.36
C ASN A 94 37.71 117.83 -58.55
N SER A 95 37.81 119.16 -58.51
CA SER A 95 36.86 120.15 -59.02
C SER A 95 37.32 120.93 -60.27
N LYS A 96 36.33 121.57 -60.93
CA LYS A 96 36.30 122.88 -61.63
C LYS A 96 36.76 123.04 -63.10
N SER A 97 35.97 123.92 -63.77
CA SER A 97 36.20 124.76 -64.98
C SER A 97 35.83 124.15 -66.34
N SER A 98 35.18 124.80 -67.33
CA SER A 98 34.34 126.02 -67.49
C SER A 98 33.79 126.00 -68.95
N GLN A 99 32.64 126.65 -69.19
CA GLN A 99 32.14 127.23 -70.46
C GLN A 99 31.61 126.34 -71.62
N LYS A 100 30.28 126.37 -71.81
CA LYS A 100 29.50 126.82 -73.01
C LYS A 100 28.11 126.16 -72.95
N GLN A 101 27.16 126.78 -72.27
CA GLN A 101 26.07 127.56 -72.85
C GLN A 101 25.24 126.84 -73.94
N HIS A 102 23.95 126.73 -73.61
CA HIS A 102 22.76 126.58 -74.45
C HIS A 102 22.14 125.18 -74.50
N VAL A 103 20.81 125.17 -74.30
CA VAL A 103 19.90 124.01 -74.16
C VAL A 103 19.85 123.34 -72.77
N GLN A 104 19.49 124.13 -71.74
CA GLN A 104 19.14 123.64 -70.40
C GLN A 104 17.78 124.23 -69.99
N GLN A 105 16.67 123.65 -70.47
CA GLN A 105 15.38 123.81 -69.79
C GLN A 105 14.30 122.75 -70.07
N GLU A 106 14.44 121.84 -71.05
CA GLU A 106 13.41 120.80 -71.31
C GLU A 106 13.77 119.36 -70.89
N VAL A 107 15.05 119.02 -70.62
CA VAL A 107 15.46 117.62 -70.33
C VAL A 107 15.29 117.23 -68.84
N LEU A 108 15.00 118.19 -67.95
CA LEU A 108 14.88 117.94 -66.50
C LEU A 108 13.50 117.41 -66.05
N GLN A 109 12.45 117.47 -66.88
CA GLN A 109 11.14 116.90 -66.52
C GLN A 109 10.95 115.42 -66.92
N ILE A 110 11.64 114.94 -67.96
CA ILE A 110 11.52 113.54 -68.42
C ILE A 110 12.24 112.58 -67.46
N ARG A 111 13.42 112.97 -66.94
CA ARG A 111 14.18 112.13 -65.98
C ARG A 111 13.50 111.93 -64.63
N GLN A 112 12.68 112.87 -64.17
CA GLN A 112 11.98 112.73 -62.88
C GLN A 112 10.74 111.82 -62.98
N ASN A 113 10.19 111.61 -64.18
CA ASN A 113 9.03 110.76 -64.40
C ASN A 113 9.40 109.30 -64.73
N ASP A 114 10.53 109.06 -65.41
CA ASP A 114 11.05 107.70 -65.65
C ASP A 114 11.58 107.02 -64.38
N SER A 115 12.18 107.78 -63.46
CA SER A 115 12.56 107.26 -62.14
C SER A 115 11.33 106.87 -61.30
N LYS A 116 10.20 107.56 -61.44
CA LYS A 116 8.96 107.23 -60.72
C LYS A 116 8.26 105.99 -61.29
N ARG A 117 8.26 105.79 -62.61
CA ARG A 117 7.73 104.55 -63.23
C ARG A 117 8.57 103.32 -62.91
N LYS A 118 9.91 103.42 -63.04
CA LYS A 118 10.81 102.32 -62.65
C LYS A 118 10.73 102.01 -61.16
N PHE A 119 10.56 103.01 -60.29
CA PHE A 119 10.33 102.79 -58.87
C PHE A 119 8.99 102.07 -58.62
N LEU A 120 7.92 102.42 -59.33
CA LEU A 120 6.62 101.76 -59.18
C LEU A 120 6.65 100.28 -59.67
N ASP A 121 7.29 100.00 -60.80
CA ASP A 121 7.41 98.64 -61.34
C ASP A 121 8.32 97.75 -60.46
N ILE A 122 9.41 98.31 -59.90
CA ILE A 122 10.26 97.62 -58.91
C ILE A 122 9.51 97.37 -57.61
N TYR A 123 8.60 98.26 -57.21
CA TYR A 123 7.74 98.05 -56.05
C TYR A 123 6.71 96.93 -56.30
N ASP A 124 6.11 96.86 -57.49
CA ASP A 124 5.16 95.81 -57.84
C ASP A 124 5.81 94.42 -57.99
N GLU A 125 7.02 94.33 -58.57
CA GLU A 125 7.80 93.08 -58.60
C GLU A 125 8.25 92.63 -57.20
N ASN A 126 8.68 93.57 -56.34
CA ASN A 126 9.00 93.26 -54.94
C ASN A 126 7.76 92.80 -54.16
N ILE A 127 6.60 93.39 -54.41
CA ILE A 127 5.33 92.94 -53.82
C ILE A 127 4.95 91.53 -54.30
N ASP A 128 5.18 91.18 -55.58
CA ASP A 128 4.95 89.80 -56.08
C ASP A 128 5.95 88.80 -55.48
N MET A 129 7.23 89.19 -55.35
CA MET A 129 8.25 88.37 -54.70
C MET A 129 7.97 88.16 -53.21
N GLU A 130 7.53 89.19 -52.49
CA GLU A 130 7.07 89.08 -51.10
C GLU A 130 5.84 88.20 -50.98
N LYS A 131 4.88 88.28 -51.91
CA LYS A 131 3.72 87.38 -51.97
C LYS A 131 4.16 85.93 -52.19
N ARG A 132 5.08 85.66 -53.12
CA ARG A 132 5.62 84.31 -53.38
C ARG A 132 6.42 83.77 -52.20
N LEU A 133 7.22 84.62 -51.54
CA LEU A 133 7.96 84.24 -50.34
C LEU A 133 7.00 83.90 -49.21
N LYS A 134 5.97 84.73 -49.00
CA LYS A 134 4.92 84.50 -48.00
C LYS A 134 4.13 83.22 -48.29
N GLU A 135 3.82 82.96 -49.56
CA GLU A 135 3.15 81.72 -49.98
C GLU A 135 4.05 80.50 -49.82
N THR A 136 5.35 80.64 -50.06
CA THR A 136 6.34 79.57 -49.84
C THR A 136 6.52 79.30 -48.34
N ILE A 137 6.59 80.33 -47.50
CA ILE A 137 6.62 80.20 -46.04
C ILE A 137 5.36 79.50 -45.55
N ARG A 138 4.18 79.90 -46.01
CA ARG A 138 2.91 79.21 -45.69
C ARG A 138 2.95 77.73 -46.08
N LYS A 139 3.46 77.40 -47.26
CA LYS A 139 3.62 76.01 -47.69
C LYS A 139 4.60 75.24 -46.80
N MET A 140 5.71 75.84 -46.41
CA MET A 140 6.66 75.23 -45.49
C MET A 140 6.05 75.00 -44.11
N GLU A 141 5.32 75.98 -43.57
CA GLU A 141 4.55 75.84 -42.33
C GLU A 141 3.47 74.75 -42.44
N GLU A 142 2.83 74.63 -43.60
CA GLU A 142 1.84 73.57 -43.85
C GLU A 142 2.49 72.18 -43.93
N PHE A 143 3.64 72.07 -44.58
CA PHE A 143 4.42 70.82 -44.62
C PHE A 143 4.97 70.44 -43.24
N GLU A 144 5.41 71.41 -42.44
CA GLU A 144 5.87 71.18 -41.08
C GLU A 144 4.73 70.71 -40.18
N LYS A 145 3.54 71.33 -40.28
CA LYS A 145 2.32 70.85 -39.61
C LYS A 145 1.98 69.42 -40.02
N LYS A 146 1.99 69.12 -41.32
CA LYS A 146 1.71 67.76 -41.82
C LYS A 146 2.75 66.75 -41.31
N TYR A 147 4.04 67.08 -41.33
CA TYR A 147 5.09 66.21 -40.81
C TYR A 147 4.93 65.93 -39.32
N ASN A 148 4.66 66.97 -38.52
CA ASN A 148 4.44 66.82 -37.09
C ASN A 148 3.15 66.01 -36.80
N CYS A 149 2.07 66.23 -37.56
CA CYS A 149 0.87 65.40 -37.48
C CYS A 149 1.16 63.93 -37.79
N LEU A 150 1.86 63.62 -38.89
CA LEU A 150 2.22 62.25 -39.27
C LEU A 150 3.16 61.58 -38.26
N LYS A 151 4.16 62.33 -37.75
CA LYS A 151 5.12 61.84 -36.76
C LYS A 151 4.42 61.48 -35.45
N ASN A 152 3.55 62.37 -34.97
CA ASN A 152 2.80 62.14 -33.75
C ASN A 152 1.84 60.97 -33.92
N LEU A 153 1.09 60.90 -35.04
CA LEU A 153 0.21 59.76 -35.36
C LEU A 153 0.97 58.42 -35.30
N ARG A 154 2.11 58.32 -35.99
CA ARG A 154 2.92 57.09 -35.99
C ARG A 154 3.43 56.73 -34.60
N GLN A 155 3.90 57.71 -33.82
CA GLN A 155 4.36 57.46 -32.46
C GLN A 155 3.20 57.00 -31.57
N THR A 156 2.05 57.65 -31.65
CA THR A 156 0.85 57.29 -30.89
C THR A 156 0.28 55.93 -31.28
N GLU A 157 0.32 55.56 -32.56
CA GLU A 157 -0.16 54.26 -33.04
C GLU A 157 0.74 53.11 -32.58
N VAL A 158 2.06 53.29 -32.64
CA VAL A 158 3.03 52.28 -32.17
C VAL A 158 2.96 52.10 -30.66
N GLU A 159 2.87 53.20 -29.90
CA GLU A 159 2.71 53.17 -28.45
C GLU A 159 1.38 52.52 -28.04
N SER A 160 0.28 52.86 -28.73
CA SER A 160 -1.04 52.23 -28.53
C SER A 160 -1.00 50.73 -28.81
N ASN A 161 -0.39 50.32 -29.92
CA ASN A 161 -0.23 48.92 -30.27
C ASN A 161 0.63 48.17 -29.24
N PHE A 162 1.72 48.77 -28.76
CA PHE A 162 2.58 48.18 -27.73
C PHE A 162 1.80 47.95 -26.43
N LEU A 163 1.04 48.95 -25.97
CA LEU A 163 0.19 48.83 -24.78
C LEU A 163 -0.85 47.71 -24.94
N ALA A 164 -1.47 47.59 -26.12
CA ALA A 164 -2.41 46.51 -26.40
C ALA A 164 -1.73 45.13 -26.36
N TYR A 165 -0.54 44.99 -26.93
CA TYR A 165 0.24 43.73 -26.84
C TYR A 165 0.65 43.42 -25.40
N GLN A 166 1.05 44.45 -24.63
CA GLN A 166 1.39 44.30 -23.22
C GLN A 166 0.19 43.82 -22.41
N GLU A 167 -0.98 44.44 -22.58
CA GLU A 167 -2.21 44.05 -21.87
C GLU A 167 -2.64 42.62 -22.22
N ILE A 168 -2.57 42.23 -23.50
CA ILE A 168 -2.85 40.86 -23.93
C ILE A 168 -1.85 39.88 -23.31
N ALA A 169 -0.56 40.20 -23.29
CA ALA A 169 0.47 39.35 -22.69
C ALA A 169 0.27 39.19 -21.17
N GLU A 170 -0.01 40.28 -20.46
CA GLU A 170 -0.29 40.26 -19.02
C GLU A 170 -1.58 39.48 -18.71
N SER A 171 -2.63 39.65 -19.50
CA SER A 171 -3.88 38.89 -19.36
C SER A 171 -3.64 37.39 -19.60
N ARG A 172 -2.91 37.03 -20.66
CA ARG A 172 -2.52 35.63 -20.93
C ARG A 172 -1.68 35.05 -19.81
N PHE A 173 -0.73 35.82 -19.27
CA PHE A 173 0.11 35.40 -18.15
C PHE A 173 -0.74 35.15 -16.90
N LYS A 174 -1.67 36.05 -16.57
CA LYS A 174 -2.61 35.86 -15.44
C LYS A 174 -3.43 34.59 -15.60
N VAL A 175 -4.02 34.36 -16.77
CA VAL A 175 -4.80 33.13 -17.04
C VAL A 175 -3.91 31.89 -16.88
N SER A 176 -2.72 31.88 -17.47
CA SER A 176 -1.78 30.77 -17.34
C SER A 176 -1.35 30.53 -15.89
N GLN A 177 -1.08 31.59 -15.13
CA GLN A 177 -0.70 31.49 -13.72
C GLN A 177 -1.83 30.87 -12.89
N THR A 178 -3.07 31.34 -13.08
CA THR A 178 -4.23 30.76 -12.38
C THR A 178 -4.43 29.28 -12.72
N LEU A 179 -4.17 28.89 -13.98
CA LEU A 179 -4.22 27.50 -14.40
C LEU A 179 -3.11 26.68 -13.75
N ILE A 180 -1.87 27.15 -13.75
CA ILE A 180 -0.73 26.49 -13.10
C ILE A 180 -1.01 26.31 -11.61
N ASP A 181 -1.51 27.35 -10.93
CA ASP A 181 -1.87 27.29 -9.52
C ASP A 181 -2.97 26.26 -9.25
N SER A 182 -3.98 26.17 -10.13
CA SER A 182 -5.03 25.16 -10.02
C SER A 182 -4.52 23.74 -10.21
N LEU A 183 -3.68 23.51 -11.23
CA LEU A 183 -3.10 22.21 -11.52
C LEU A 183 -2.13 21.77 -10.41
N THR A 184 -1.35 22.71 -9.86
CA THR A 184 -0.45 22.44 -8.74
C THR A 184 -1.25 22.02 -7.50
N LYS A 185 -2.35 22.73 -7.19
CA LYS A 185 -3.27 22.33 -6.10
C LYS A 185 -3.87 20.95 -6.33
N ASP A 186 -4.24 20.61 -7.56
CA ASP A 186 -4.79 19.29 -7.88
C ASP A 186 -3.75 18.17 -7.72
N ILE A 187 -2.48 18.43 -8.04
CA ILE A 187 -1.37 17.50 -7.79
C ILE A 187 -1.21 17.29 -6.28
N ASP A 188 -1.14 18.35 -5.48
CA ASP A 188 -1.01 18.26 -4.03
C ASP A 188 -2.16 17.47 -3.39
N ILE A 189 -3.40 17.66 -3.88
CA ILE A 189 -4.58 16.92 -3.42
C ILE A 189 -4.46 15.44 -3.79
N LYS A 190 -4.02 15.12 -5.00
CA LYS A 190 -3.81 13.73 -5.43
C LYS A 190 -2.72 13.04 -4.62
N ASP A 191 -1.62 13.74 -4.33
CA ASP A 191 -0.53 13.19 -3.52
C ASP A 191 -0.97 12.94 -2.07
N LYS A 192 -1.76 13.84 -1.48
CA LYS A 192 -2.37 13.61 -0.15
C LYS A 192 -3.25 12.37 -0.15
N ARG A 193 -4.13 12.23 -1.14
CA ARG A 193 -5.00 11.05 -1.29
C ARG A 193 -4.19 9.76 -1.51
N LEU A 194 -3.11 9.82 -2.29
CA LEU A 194 -2.22 8.67 -2.48
C LEU A 194 -1.56 8.23 -1.17
N ASN A 195 -1.13 9.17 -0.34
CA ASN A 195 -0.55 8.88 0.97
C ASN A 195 -1.59 8.31 1.94
N GLU A 196 -2.80 8.86 1.98
CA GLU A 196 -3.92 8.32 2.75
C GLU A 196 -4.29 6.89 2.30
N LEU A 197 -4.36 6.67 0.99
CA LEU A 197 -4.62 5.34 0.41
C LEU A 197 -3.50 4.35 0.76
N SER A 198 -2.23 4.80 0.72
CA SER A 198 -1.09 3.98 1.11
C SER A 198 -1.13 3.62 2.59
N SER A 199 -1.52 4.54 3.47
CA SER A 199 -1.68 4.26 4.90
C SER A 199 -2.77 3.22 5.15
N SER A 200 -3.96 3.43 4.55
CA SER A 200 -5.07 2.48 4.71
C SER A 200 -4.77 1.10 4.12
N LEU A 201 -3.99 1.00 3.04
CA LEU A 201 -3.51 -0.29 2.53
C LEU A 201 -2.61 -1.02 3.52
N ASN A 202 -1.74 -0.30 4.23
CA ASN A 202 -0.89 -0.91 5.25
C ASN A 202 -1.73 -1.40 6.44
N ASP A 203 -2.73 -0.64 6.87
CA ASP A 203 -3.64 -1.03 7.96
C ASP A 203 -4.47 -2.26 7.57
N LEU A 204 -5.02 -2.29 6.36
CA LEU A 204 -5.76 -3.45 5.84
C LEU A 204 -4.86 -4.69 5.74
N LYS A 205 -3.59 -4.52 5.35
CA LYS A 205 -2.62 -5.62 5.32
C LYS A 205 -2.34 -6.16 6.74
N ALA A 206 -2.18 -5.28 7.73
CA ALA A 206 -2.00 -5.67 9.12
C ALA A 206 -3.24 -6.39 9.66
N GLN A 207 -4.44 -5.87 9.42
CA GLN A 207 -5.69 -6.52 9.81
C GLN A 207 -5.87 -7.89 9.16
N LYS A 208 -5.51 -8.03 7.88
CA LYS A 208 -5.56 -9.32 7.17
C LYS A 208 -4.61 -10.34 7.81
N GLN A 209 -3.40 -9.94 8.19
CA GLN A 209 -2.45 -10.82 8.87
C GLN A 209 -2.96 -11.26 10.24
N GLU A 210 -3.58 -10.36 11.01
CA GLU A 210 -4.20 -10.71 12.29
C GLU A 210 -5.40 -11.67 12.11
N PHE A 211 -6.23 -11.43 11.09
CA PHE A 211 -7.34 -12.34 10.77
C PHE A 211 -6.84 -13.74 10.39
N GLU A 212 -5.73 -13.83 9.64
CA GLU A 212 -5.09 -15.09 9.27
C GLU A 212 -4.59 -15.85 10.50
N LYS A 213 -3.88 -15.17 11.43
CA LYS A 213 -3.45 -15.77 12.71
C LYS A 213 -4.64 -16.26 13.55
N ILE A 214 -5.69 -15.46 13.66
CA ILE A 214 -6.89 -15.83 14.41
C ILE A 214 -7.58 -17.03 13.76
N SER A 215 -7.64 -17.08 12.43
CA SER A 215 -8.20 -18.21 11.68
C SER A 215 -7.40 -19.50 11.90
N GLU A 216 -6.08 -19.43 11.94
CA GLU A 216 -5.21 -20.57 12.26
C GLU A 216 -5.44 -21.07 13.69
N ASN A 217 -5.50 -20.16 14.66
CA ASN A 217 -5.79 -20.51 16.05
C ASN A 217 -7.19 -21.14 16.20
N LEU A 218 -8.18 -20.63 15.46
CA LEU A 218 -9.54 -21.19 15.44
C LEU A 218 -9.52 -22.64 14.92
N LYS A 219 -8.83 -22.91 13.80
CA LYS A 219 -8.69 -24.28 13.27
C LYS A 219 -7.99 -25.22 14.25
N SER A 220 -6.91 -24.76 14.90
CA SER A 220 -6.19 -25.57 15.87
C SER A 220 -7.04 -25.90 17.10
N THR A 221 -7.75 -24.90 17.64
CA THR A 221 -8.65 -25.11 18.80
C THR A 221 -9.83 -26.00 18.46
N GLU A 222 -10.37 -25.90 17.24
CA GLU A 222 -11.41 -26.79 16.74
C GLU A 222 -10.93 -28.25 16.64
N GLN A 223 -9.72 -28.47 16.12
CA GLN A 223 -9.09 -29.80 16.08
C GLN A 223 -8.90 -30.38 17.48
N ALA A 224 -8.39 -29.58 18.42
CA ALA A 224 -8.22 -30.00 19.81
C ALA A 224 -9.56 -30.34 20.48
N LEU A 225 -10.61 -29.55 20.21
CA LEU A 225 -11.95 -29.80 20.71
C LEU A 225 -12.52 -31.11 20.17
N ASN A 226 -12.36 -31.38 18.87
CA ASN A 226 -12.83 -32.61 18.24
C ASN A 226 -12.09 -33.84 18.80
N HIS A 227 -10.79 -33.74 19.03
CA HIS A 227 -10.01 -34.78 19.69
C HIS A 227 -10.49 -35.03 21.14
N ALA A 228 -10.71 -33.98 21.93
CA ALA A 228 -11.22 -34.13 23.29
C ALA A 228 -12.62 -34.76 23.30
N LYS A 229 -13.51 -34.36 22.38
CA LYS A 229 -14.86 -34.93 22.22
C LYS A 229 -14.81 -36.42 21.86
N SER A 230 -13.94 -36.82 20.94
CA SER A 230 -13.81 -38.24 20.56
C SER A 230 -13.26 -39.08 21.70
N GLN A 231 -12.31 -38.55 22.47
CA GLN A 231 -11.78 -39.22 23.67
C GLN A 231 -12.87 -39.41 24.74
N ILE A 232 -13.70 -38.39 25.00
CA ILE A 232 -14.83 -38.50 25.92
C ILE A 232 -15.82 -39.56 25.43
N ALA A 233 -16.15 -39.57 24.13
CA ALA A 233 -17.04 -40.57 23.55
C ALA A 233 -16.49 -41.99 23.73
N TYR A 234 -15.19 -42.21 23.50
CA TYR A 234 -14.53 -43.49 23.71
C TYR A 234 -14.55 -43.95 25.17
N LEU A 235 -14.28 -43.04 26.11
CA LEU A 235 -14.33 -43.36 27.53
C LEU A 235 -15.75 -43.69 27.97
N ASN A 236 -16.76 -42.96 27.49
CA ASN A 236 -18.16 -43.23 27.79
C ASN A 236 -18.64 -44.57 27.25
N THR A 237 -18.23 -44.95 26.03
CA THR A 237 -18.56 -46.28 25.49
C THR A 237 -17.88 -47.38 26.29
N LYS A 238 -16.60 -47.21 26.67
CA LYS A 238 -15.86 -48.15 27.54
C LYS A 238 -16.50 -48.31 28.91
N LEU A 239 -16.95 -47.22 29.53
CA LEU A 239 -17.67 -47.26 30.82
C LEU A 239 -19.03 -47.95 30.67
N SER A 240 -19.75 -47.66 29.58
CA SER A 240 -21.05 -48.29 29.30
C SER A 240 -20.94 -49.77 28.97
N SER A 241 -19.84 -50.22 28.36
CA SER A 241 -19.57 -51.65 28.19
C SER A 241 -19.25 -52.29 29.53
N ARG A 242 -18.43 -51.65 30.38
CA ARG A 242 -18.06 -52.15 31.72
C ARG A 242 -19.29 -52.35 32.61
N SER A 243 -20.23 -51.41 32.61
CA SER A 243 -21.45 -51.50 33.44
C SER A 243 -22.40 -52.65 33.04
N LYS A 244 -22.24 -53.19 31.82
CA LYS A 244 -23.04 -54.31 31.31
C LYS A 244 -22.35 -55.67 31.43
N LEU A 245 -21.11 -55.71 31.92
CA LEU A 245 -20.38 -56.97 32.05
C LEU A 245 -21.01 -57.84 33.16
N PRO A 246 -21.13 -59.16 32.95
CA PRO A 246 -21.46 -60.11 34.00
C PRO A 246 -20.52 -59.98 35.21
N MET A 247 -21.04 -60.27 36.40
CA MET A 247 -20.28 -60.16 37.65
C MET A 247 -18.96 -60.95 37.66
N ALA A 248 -18.86 -62.05 36.92
CA ALA A 248 -17.62 -62.82 36.80
C ALA A 248 -16.49 -62.01 36.12
N GLN A 249 -16.80 -61.29 35.05
CA GLN A 249 -15.83 -60.46 34.31
C GLN A 249 -15.43 -59.22 35.12
N LEU A 250 -16.35 -58.62 35.88
CA LEU A 250 -16.02 -57.51 36.78
C LEU A 250 -15.07 -57.94 37.91
N LYS A 251 -15.25 -59.14 38.45
CA LYS A 251 -14.33 -59.70 39.45
C LYS A 251 -12.94 -59.92 38.85
N GLU A 252 -12.88 -60.47 37.65
CA GLU A 252 -11.62 -60.67 36.92
C GLU A 252 -10.90 -59.35 36.65
N GLU A 253 -11.61 -58.33 36.15
CA GLU A 253 -11.05 -57.00 35.91
C GLU A 253 -10.52 -56.36 37.21
N LEU A 254 -11.25 -56.48 38.32
CA LEU A 254 -10.79 -56.02 39.63
C LEU A 254 -9.50 -56.74 40.07
N TYR A 255 -9.44 -58.07 39.91
CA TYR A 255 -8.22 -58.82 40.25
C TYR A 255 -7.06 -58.44 39.33
N SER A 256 -7.32 -58.20 38.04
CA SER A 256 -6.32 -57.68 37.09
C SER A 256 -5.81 -56.31 37.51
N ASP A 257 -6.68 -55.39 37.91
CA ASP A 257 -6.31 -54.04 38.38
C ASP A 257 -5.47 -54.10 39.67
N LEU A 258 -5.79 -55.01 40.60
CA LEU A 258 -5.11 -55.12 41.90
C LEU A 258 -3.77 -55.86 41.83
N THR A 259 -3.67 -56.89 40.98
CA THR A 259 -2.51 -57.79 40.95
C THR A 259 -1.62 -57.58 39.72
N GLY A 260 -2.12 -56.91 38.69
CA GLY A 260 -1.50 -56.80 37.38
C GLY A 260 -1.54 -58.11 36.56
N LEU A 261 -2.24 -59.14 37.05
CA LEU A 261 -2.38 -60.44 36.37
C LEU A 261 -3.65 -60.49 35.53
N LEU A 262 -3.49 -60.71 34.24
CA LEU A 262 -4.55 -60.90 33.26
C LEU A 262 -4.54 -62.34 32.76
N ILE A 263 -5.68 -63.02 32.82
CA ILE A 263 -5.87 -64.34 32.22
C ILE A 263 -6.44 -64.12 30.80
N ARG A 264 -5.62 -64.38 29.78
CA ARG A 264 -5.97 -64.11 28.38
C ARG A 264 -6.83 -65.21 27.76
N ASP A 265 -6.53 -66.46 28.09
CA ASP A 265 -7.22 -67.64 27.56
C ASP A 265 -7.19 -68.78 28.59
N VAL A 266 -8.22 -69.64 28.56
CA VAL A 266 -8.33 -70.82 29.42
C VAL A 266 -8.69 -72.02 28.57
N LYS A 267 -7.80 -73.00 28.51
CA LYS A 267 -8.01 -74.26 27.80
C LYS A 267 -8.20 -75.37 28.81
N SER A 268 -9.40 -75.94 28.83
CA SER A 268 -9.74 -77.06 29.71
C SER A 268 -9.57 -78.37 28.94
N ASP A 269 -8.55 -79.15 29.31
CA ASP A 269 -8.36 -80.53 28.86
C ASP A 269 -8.81 -81.49 29.97
N PRO A 270 -9.23 -82.73 29.63
CA PRO A 270 -9.68 -83.70 30.63
C PRO A 270 -8.62 -84.10 31.68
N LYS A 271 -7.35 -83.78 31.45
CA LYS A 271 -6.23 -84.08 32.37
C LYS A 271 -5.58 -82.84 32.99
N LYS A 272 -5.82 -81.65 32.40
CA LYS A 272 -5.18 -80.40 32.83
C LYS A 272 -5.97 -79.18 32.37
N THR A 273 -5.91 -78.11 33.13
CA THR A 273 -6.42 -76.80 32.73
C THR A 273 -5.26 -75.86 32.50
N VAL A 274 -5.11 -75.34 31.28
CA VAL A 274 -4.02 -74.44 30.91
C VAL A 274 -4.54 -73.01 30.86
N PHE A 275 -3.93 -72.14 31.66
CA PHE A 275 -4.19 -70.71 31.71
C PHE A 275 -3.08 -69.98 30.97
N ASP A 276 -3.45 -69.10 30.05
CA ASP A 276 -2.52 -68.20 29.35
C ASP A 276 -2.52 -66.85 30.08
N CYS A 277 -1.42 -66.51 30.74
CA CYS A 277 -1.35 -65.44 31.73
C CYS A 277 -0.38 -64.33 31.31
N LEU A 278 -0.78 -63.08 31.51
CA LEU A 278 0.08 -61.90 31.36
C LEU A 278 0.13 -61.18 32.70
N GLN A 279 1.33 -61.04 33.27
CA GLN A 279 1.51 -60.28 34.50
C GLN A 279 2.35 -59.03 34.24
N THR A 280 1.76 -57.87 34.47
CA THR A 280 2.42 -56.57 34.26
C THR A 280 2.92 -56.02 35.59
N GLY A 281 4.17 -55.58 35.60
CA GLY A 281 4.80 -54.86 36.70
C GLY A 281 5.50 -53.59 36.23
N ARG A 282 6.36 -53.05 37.09
CA ARG A 282 7.14 -51.83 36.79
C ARG A 282 8.27 -52.10 35.80
N ASN A 283 8.85 -53.29 35.85
CA ASN A 283 10.01 -53.67 35.04
C ASN A 283 9.64 -54.31 33.71
N GLY A 284 8.34 -54.48 33.43
CA GLY A 284 7.84 -55.07 32.19
C GLY A 284 6.60 -55.94 32.39
N THR A 285 6.21 -56.63 31.32
CA THR A 285 5.11 -57.60 31.31
C THR A 285 5.65 -58.98 31.01
N LEU A 286 5.39 -59.93 31.91
CA LEU A 286 5.77 -61.32 31.75
C LEU A 286 4.60 -62.12 31.17
N HIS A 287 4.84 -62.83 30.08
CA HIS A 287 3.90 -63.79 29.51
C HIS A 287 4.29 -65.20 29.97
N PHE A 288 3.33 -65.95 30.51
CA PHE A 288 3.55 -67.33 30.92
C PHE A 288 2.28 -68.16 30.81
N LYS A 289 2.42 -69.47 30.78
CA LYS A 289 1.31 -70.42 30.91
C LYS A 289 1.36 -71.10 32.26
N LEU A 290 0.20 -71.22 32.90
CA LEU A 290 0.04 -71.95 34.14
C LEU A 290 -0.88 -73.14 33.88
N SER A 291 -0.38 -74.36 34.04
CA SER A 291 -1.15 -75.59 33.83
C SER A 291 -1.48 -76.23 35.17
N LEU A 292 -2.76 -76.38 35.49
CA LEU A 292 -3.24 -77.10 36.65
C LEU A 292 -3.55 -78.55 36.27
N PHE A 293 -2.81 -79.49 36.83
CA PHE A 293 -3.08 -80.91 36.64
C PHE A 293 -4.04 -81.40 37.71
N SER A 294 -5.20 -81.89 37.29
CA SER A 294 -6.19 -82.52 38.16
C SER A 294 -6.39 -83.94 37.66
N ASP A 295 -5.87 -84.91 38.41
CA ASP A 295 -6.09 -86.33 38.13
C ASP A 295 -7.30 -86.80 38.96
N PRO A 296 -8.47 -87.06 38.33
CA PRO A 296 -9.67 -87.46 39.04
C PRO A 296 -9.55 -88.85 39.71
N SER A 297 -8.50 -89.62 39.41
CA SER A 297 -8.28 -90.97 39.93
C SER A 297 -7.30 -91.05 41.10
N SER A 298 -6.56 -89.97 41.38
CA SER A 298 -5.56 -89.90 42.44
C SER A 298 -6.01 -88.95 43.55
N HIS A 299 -5.99 -89.39 44.81
CA HIS A 299 -6.13 -88.50 45.99
C HIS A 299 -4.93 -87.53 46.17
N LEU A 300 -4.07 -87.39 45.16
CA LEU A 300 -2.85 -86.61 45.21
C LEU A 300 -3.14 -85.12 45.00
N GLN A 301 -2.40 -84.29 45.73
CA GLN A 301 -2.44 -82.83 45.64
C GLN A 301 -2.36 -82.35 44.18
N GLU A 302 -3.26 -81.43 43.84
CA GLU A 302 -3.22 -80.69 42.57
C GLU A 302 -1.85 -80.02 42.39
N ARG A 303 -1.26 -80.17 41.20
CA ARG A 303 0.05 -79.59 40.86
C ARG A 303 -0.09 -78.54 39.77
N PHE A 304 0.68 -77.47 39.90
CA PHE A 304 0.85 -76.43 38.88
C PHE A 304 2.15 -76.66 38.11
N SER A 305 2.11 -76.50 36.78
CA SER A 305 3.30 -76.24 35.96
C SER A 305 3.26 -74.81 35.44
N TYR A 306 4.35 -74.09 35.63
CA TYR A 306 4.60 -72.76 35.11
C TYR A 306 5.56 -72.86 33.92
N THR A 307 5.17 -72.33 32.77
CA THR A 307 6.01 -72.27 31.57
C THR A 307 6.11 -70.80 31.11
N PRO A 308 7.29 -70.16 31.24
CA PRO A 308 7.44 -68.80 30.75
C PRO A 308 7.44 -68.74 29.21
N LEU A 309 6.99 -67.63 28.66
CA LEU A 309 6.97 -67.35 27.23
C LEU A 309 7.70 -66.03 27.00
N PHE A 310 9.00 -66.11 26.69
CA PHE A 310 9.83 -64.95 26.41
C PHE A 310 10.01 -64.71 24.92
N ASP A 311 10.01 -63.44 24.55
CA ASP A 311 10.48 -62.95 23.26
C ASP A 311 11.83 -62.23 23.46
N GLN A 312 12.86 -62.68 22.76
CA GLN A 312 14.25 -62.26 22.98
C GLN A 312 14.47 -60.76 22.70
N GLU A 313 13.70 -60.14 21.82
CA GLU A 313 13.82 -58.70 21.53
C GLU A 313 13.05 -57.84 22.53
N ARG A 314 11.85 -58.29 22.92
CA ARG A 314 10.95 -57.51 23.77
C ARG A 314 11.29 -57.61 25.25
N ASP A 315 11.72 -58.80 25.69
CA ASP A 315 11.85 -59.13 27.11
C ASP A 315 13.31 -59.12 27.58
N ALA A 316 14.25 -58.63 26.76
CA ALA A 316 15.67 -58.57 27.08
C ALA A 316 15.95 -57.82 28.39
N PHE A 317 15.26 -56.70 28.62
CA PHE A 317 15.38 -55.95 29.89
C PHE A 317 14.82 -56.75 31.07
N LEU A 318 13.69 -57.43 30.86
CA LEU A 318 13.02 -58.22 31.89
C LEU A 318 13.86 -59.43 32.32
N LEU A 319 14.49 -60.12 31.37
CA LEU A 319 15.36 -61.28 31.61
C LEU A 319 16.57 -60.94 32.50
N ASN A 320 17.09 -59.72 32.43
CA ASN A 320 18.22 -59.30 33.27
C ASN A 320 17.83 -59.07 34.74
N CYS A 321 16.56 -58.72 34.99
CA CYS A 321 16.06 -58.40 36.34
C CYS A 321 15.37 -59.61 37.01
N LEU A 322 14.95 -60.60 36.22
CA LEU A 322 14.25 -61.78 36.72
C LEU A 322 15.23 -62.80 37.36
N PRO A 323 14.85 -63.40 38.50
CA PRO A 323 15.55 -64.57 39.03
C PRO A 323 15.56 -65.74 38.05
N GLU A 324 16.67 -66.48 37.99
CA GLU A 324 16.89 -67.64 37.10
C GLU A 324 15.78 -68.70 37.21
N TYR A 325 15.22 -68.91 38.40
CA TYR A 325 14.14 -69.89 38.54
C TYR A 325 12.86 -69.48 37.79
N LEU A 326 12.60 -68.19 37.53
CA LEU A 326 11.42 -67.73 36.77
C LEU A 326 11.65 -67.74 35.25
N THR A 327 12.90 -67.94 34.82
CA THR A 327 13.22 -68.09 33.39
C THR A 327 13.01 -69.50 32.87
N ASP A 328 12.97 -70.48 33.76
CA ASP A 328 12.78 -71.89 33.45
C ASP A 328 11.36 -72.40 33.76
N GLU A 329 11.02 -73.58 33.22
CA GLU A 329 9.77 -74.28 33.58
C GLU A 329 9.86 -74.84 35.01
N ILE A 330 8.85 -74.54 35.84
CA ILE A 330 8.80 -74.97 37.24
C ILE A 330 7.51 -75.71 37.50
N ILE A 331 7.58 -76.80 38.27
CA ILE A 331 6.42 -77.53 38.76
C ILE A 331 6.37 -77.41 40.28
N PHE A 332 5.21 -77.05 40.83
CA PHE A 332 5.00 -76.88 42.26
C PHE A 332 3.60 -77.32 42.71
N GLU A 333 3.45 -77.59 44.00
CA GLU A 333 2.16 -77.99 44.58
C GLU A 333 1.24 -76.78 44.78
N LYS A 334 -0.08 -77.02 44.77
CA LYS A 334 -1.09 -75.96 44.96
C LYS A 334 -0.87 -75.10 46.20
N ASP A 335 -0.38 -75.68 47.29
CA ASP A 335 -0.13 -74.97 48.55
C ASP A 335 0.97 -73.90 48.41
N GLN A 336 1.88 -74.04 47.44
CA GLN A 336 2.94 -73.08 47.15
C GLN A 336 2.52 -71.98 46.16
N ALA A 337 1.31 -72.04 45.59
CA ALA A 337 0.87 -71.11 44.56
C ALA A 337 0.84 -69.64 45.03
N ALA A 338 0.43 -69.40 46.28
CA ALA A 338 0.45 -68.06 46.87
C ALA A 338 1.88 -67.50 46.98
N MET A 339 2.83 -68.35 47.39
CA MET A 339 4.25 -67.98 47.50
C MET A 339 4.86 -67.69 46.13
N PHE A 340 4.55 -68.53 45.13
CA PHE A 340 4.94 -68.31 43.74
C PHE A 340 4.43 -66.96 43.22
N SER A 341 3.13 -66.68 43.35
CA SER A 341 2.52 -65.44 42.89
C SER A 341 3.14 -64.21 43.55
N TRP A 342 3.41 -64.27 44.85
CA TRP A 342 4.10 -63.21 45.57
C TRP A 342 5.53 -62.99 45.05
N ARG A 343 6.31 -64.05 44.87
CA ARG A 343 7.69 -63.96 44.34
C ARG A 343 7.71 -63.38 42.93
N LEU A 344 6.77 -63.79 42.08
CA LEU A 344 6.62 -63.31 40.72
C LEU A 344 6.29 -61.81 40.70
N SER A 345 5.27 -61.42 41.46
CA SER A 345 4.85 -60.03 41.62
C SER A 345 5.99 -59.15 42.13
N ASN A 346 6.72 -59.61 43.15
CA ASN A 346 7.86 -58.90 43.72
C ASN A 346 9.01 -58.75 42.71
N ALA A 347 9.33 -59.78 41.94
CA ALA A 347 10.37 -59.72 40.91
C ALA A 347 10.03 -58.68 39.82
N LEU A 348 8.75 -58.56 39.43
CA LEU A 348 8.29 -57.59 38.42
C LEU A 348 8.16 -56.16 38.94
N GLN A 349 8.13 -55.96 40.26
CA GLN A 349 7.94 -54.65 40.91
C GLN A 349 9.20 -54.09 41.56
N LYS A 350 10.24 -54.91 41.73
CA LYS A 350 11.49 -54.52 42.38
C LYS A 350 12.13 -53.39 41.58
N LYS A 351 12.27 -52.23 42.21
CA LYS A 351 12.93 -51.09 41.61
C LYS A 351 14.44 -51.35 41.65
N ASP A 352 15.10 -51.25 40.51
CA ASP A 352 16.57 -51.18 40.44
C ASP A 352 17.10 -49.93 41.16
#